data_AF-A0A1I2STQ3-F1
#
_entry.id   AF-A0A1I2STQ3-F1
#
_cell.length_a   1.000
_cell.length_b   1.000
_cell.length_c   1.000
_cell.angle_alpha   90.00
_cell.angle_beta   90.00
_cell.angle_gamma   90.00
#
_symmetry.space_group_name_H-M   'P 1'
#
loop_
_entity.id
_entity.type
_entity.pdbx_description
1 polymer ?
#
loop_
_entity_poly.entity_id
_entity_poly.type
_entity_poly.pdbx_seq_one_letter_code
_entity_poly.pdbx_strand_id
1 'polypeptide(L)'
;MSNIYDKYFSTGDLYDGLSKVMYDIRASRISEQSLVELADELVKKEQIPLNSSFEKKKWWGWSKGYVNYLMNGMSTGSVSKEYLLFYAKVSRAVKIRDTVLKVAVVCISLIILGIVIKSLING
;
A
#
# COMPACT_ATOMS: atom_id res chain seq x y z
N MET A 1 23.56 11.25 7.11
CA MET A 1 22.31 10.79 6.49
C MET A 1 22.24 9.29 6.66
N SER A 2 21.26 8.78 7.42
CA SER A 2 21.03 7.33 7.47
C SER A 2 20.55 6.90 6.09
N ASN A 3 21.25 5.99 5.43
CA ASN A 3 20.80 5.46 4.16
C ASN A 3 19.48 4.67 4.38
N ILE A 4 18.46 4.95 3.57
CA ILE A 4 17.17 4.26 3.66
C ILE A 4 17.34 2.75 3.44
N TYR A 5 18.34 2.33 2.67
CA TYR A 5 18.70 0.92 2.51
C TYR A 5 19.13 0.27 3.83
N ASP A 6 20.06 0.89 4.56
CA ASP A 6 20.57 0.34 5.83
C ASP A 6 19.48 0.18 6.88
N LYS A 7 18.43 1.02 6.84
CA LYS A 7 17.25 0.89 7.72
C LYS A 7 16.58 -0.49 7.59
N TYR A 8 16.56 -1.07 6.40
CA TYR A 8 15.85 -2.33 6.14
C TYR A 8 16.77 -3.54 5.98
N PHE A 9 18.01 -3.34 5.52
CA PHE A 9 18.89 -4.41 5.06
C PHE A 9 20.21 -4.56 5.85
N SER A 10 20.41 -3.83 6.95
CA SER A 10 21.65 -3.89 7.75
C SER A 10 21.82 -5.14 8.62
N THR A 11 20.72 -5.84 8.95
CA THR A 11 20.72 -6.87 10.02
C THR A 11 20.03 -8.18 9.64
N GLY A 12 19.45 -8.28 8.45
CA GLY A 12 18.70 -9.45 7.99
C GLY A 12 18.94 -9.75 6.53
N ASP A 13 18.36 -10.85 6.04
CA ASP A 13 18.43 -11.19 4.62
C ASP A 13 17.55 -10.28 3.75
N LEU A 14 17.69 -10.43 2.42
CA LEU A 14 16.94 -9.64 1.44
C LEU A 14 15.42 -9.80 1.62
N TYR A 15 14.94 -11.00 1.93
CA TYR A 15 13.50 -11.26 2.04
C TYR A 15 12.92 -10.64 3.31
N ASP A 16 13.65 -10.70 4.42
CA ASP A 16 13.30 -10.01 5.66
C ASP A 16 13.23 -8.49 5.47
N GLY A 17 14.22 -7.93 4.77
CA GLY A 17 14.23 -6.51 4.43
C GLY A 17 13.05 -6.13 3.51
N LEU A 18 12.81 -6.90 2.44
CA LEU A 18 11.69 -6.67 1.53
C LEU A 18 10.33 -6.81 2.23
N SER A 19 10.18 -7.76 3.15
CA SER A 19 8.98 -7.93 3.98
C SER A 19 8.68 -6.65 4.78
N LYS A 20 9.70 -6.10 5.45
CA LYS A 20 9.60 -4.85 6.21
C LYS A 20 9.26 -3.66 5.31
N VAL A 21 9.89 -3.57 4.14
CA VAL A 21 9.61 -2.50 3.15
C VAL A 21 8.17 -2.57 2.69
N MET A 22 7.69 -3.75 2.29
CA MET A 22 6.31 -3.97 1.81
C MET A 22 5.28 -3.65 2.90
N TYR A 23 5.58 -4.01 4.15
CA TYR A 23 4.78 -3.64 5.31
C TYR A 23 4.70 -2.12 5.50
N ASP A 24 5.83 -1.42 5.44
CA ASP A 24 5.90 0.04 5.60
C ASP A 24 5.26 0.80 4.42
N ILE A 25 5.35 0.28 3.19
CA ILE A 25 4.60 0.78 2.02
C ILE A 25 3.09 0.70 2.29
N ARG A 26 2.59 -0.45 2.74
CA ARG A 26 1.16 -0.60 3.10
C ARG A 26 0.76 0.40 4.18
N ALA A 27 1.59 0.52 5.21
CA ALA A 27 1.33 1.42 6.32
C ALA A 27 1.46 2.91 5.94
N SER A 28 1.94 3.23 4.72
CA SER A 28 2.27 4.58 4.27
C SER A 28 3.33 5.25 5.16
N ARG A 29 4.32 4.46 5.63
CA ARG A 29 5.39 4.89 6.53
C ARG A 29 6.70 5.23 5.82
N ILE A 30 6.80 4.90 4.53
CA ILE A 30 7.89 5.31 3.66
C ILE A 30 7.40 6.44 2.75
N SER A 31 8.18 7.51 2.64
CA SER A 31 7.89 8.58 1.69
C SER A 31 8.11 8.07 0.26
N GLU A 32 7.46 8.69 -0.72
CA GLU A 32 7.62 8.31 -2.13
C GLU A 32 9.08 8.50 -2.58
N GLN A 33 9.71 9.61 -2.21
CA GLN A 33 11.11 9.87 -2.53
C GLN A 33 12.03 8.82 -1.91
N SER A 34 11.87 8.50 -0.62
CA SER A 34 12.68 7.48 0.05
C SER A 34 12.45 6.08 -0.52
N LEU A 35 11.24 5.78 -1.00
CA LEU A 35 10.96 4.51 -1.68
C LEU A 35 11.66 4.43 -3.04
N VAL A 36 11.68 5.53 -3.80
CA VAL A 36 12.41 5.61 -5.07
C VAL A 36 13.91 5.42 -4.83
N GLU A 37 14.48 6.15 -3.88
CA GLU A 37 15.90 6.03 -3.49
C GLU A 37 16.24 4.58 -3.08
N LEU A 38 15.39 3.96 -2.25
CA LEU A 38 15.55 2.58 -1.83
C LEU A 38 15.51 1.60 -3.01
N ALA A 39 14.53 1.74 -3.90
CA ALA A 39 14.37 0.85 -5.04
C ALA A 39 15.52 1.00 -6.05
N ASP A 40 16.03 2.22 -6.24
CA ASP A 40 17.22 2.48 -7.05
C ASP A 40 18.47 1.83 -6.45
N GLU A 41 18.63 1.89 -5.15
CA GLU A 41 19.77 1.24 -4.49
C GLU A 41 19.69 -0.29 -4.57
N LEU A 42 18.50 -0.88 -4.44
CA LEU A 42 18.28 -2.31 -4.61
C LEU A 42 18.61 -2.79 -6.03
N VAL A 43 18.26 -2.00 -7.06
CA VAL A 43 18.63 -2.28 -8.45
C VAL A 43 20.14 -2.13 -8.68
N LYS A 44 20.74 -1.06 -8.16
CA LYS A 44 22.19 -0.80 -8.28
C LYS A 44 23.03 -1.92 -7.64
N LYS A 45 22.53 -2.52 -6.57
CA LYS A 45 23.15 -3.67 -5.88
C LYS A 45 22.76 -5.02 -6.50
N GLU A 46 22.06 -5.02 -7.63
CA GLU A 46 21.62 -6.22 -8.35
C GLU A 46 20.73 -7.17 -7.51
N GLN A 47 20.09 -6.66 -6.46
CA GLN A 47 19.24 -7.46 -5.57
C GLN A 47 17.82 -7.66 -6.13
N ILE A 48 17.36 -6.71 -6.94
CA ILE A 48 16.09 -6.78 -7.66
C ILE A 48 16.27 -6.26 -9.09
N PRO A 49 15.51 -6.78 -10.07
CA PRO A 49 15.49 -6.22 -11.41
C PRO A 49 14.78 -4.86 -11.44
N LEU A 50 15.09 -4.06 -12.47
CA LEU A 50 14.41 -2.79 -12.73
C LEU A 50 12.91 -3.01 -13.06
N ASN A 51 12.66 -3.96 -13.96
CA ASN A 51 11.35 -4.27 -14.50
C ASN A 51 10.86 -5.63 -13.99
N SER A 52 9.56 -5.84 -14.01
CA SER A 52 8.96 -7.15 -13.73
C SER A 52 8.08 -7.61 -14.88
N SER A 53 7.95 -8.93 -15.03
CA SER A 53 6.88 -9.58 -15.80
C SER A 53 5.49 -9.40 -15.16
N PHE A 54 5.38 -8.59 -14.10
CA PHE A 54 4.16 -8.36 -13.37
C PHE A 54 3.14 -7.62 -14.25
N GLU A 55 2.05 -8.30 -14.54
CA GLU A 55 0.97 -7.72 -15.33
C GLU A 55 0.25 -6.63 -14.52
N LYS A 56 0.40 -5.38 -14.95
CA LYS A 56 -0.34 -4.23 -14.42
C LYS A 56 -1.82 -4.32 -14.85
N LYS A 57 -2.58 -5.25 -14.27
CA LYS A 57 -4.04 -5.32 -14.48
C LYS A 57 -4.70 -4.00 -14.06
N LYS A 58 -5.97 -3.80 -14.45
CA LYS A 58 -6.81 -2.67 -13.98
C LYS A 58 -6.97 -2.70 -12.45
N TRP A 59 -5.99 -2.14 -11.75
CA TRP A 59 -5.89 -2.10 -10.28
C TRP A 59 -7.01 -1.31 -9.61
N TRP A 60 -7.77 -0.53 -10.40
CA TRP A 60 -8.91 0.27 -9.95
C TRP A 60 -9.98 -0.54 -9.19
N GLY A 61 -10.11 -1.84 -9.49
CA GLY A 61 -11.04 -2.74 -8.82
C GLY A 61 -10.48 -3.49 -7.60
N TRP A 62 -9.20 -3.32 -7.26
CA TRP A 62 -8.57 -4.14 -6.21
C TRP A 62 -9.04 -3.73 -4.83
N SER A 63 -9.41 -4.70 -4.01
CA SER A 63 -9.76 -4.49 -2.60
C SER A 63 -8.52 -4.37 -1.73
N LYS A 64 -8.66 -3.78 -0.53
CA LYS A 64 -7.59 -3.78 0.48
C LYS A 64 -7.13 -5.20 0.84
N GLY A 65 -8.06 -6.16 0.88
CA GLY A 65 -7.75 -7.57 1.11
C GLY A 65 -6.86 -8.16 0.01
N TYR A 66 -7.16 -7.86 -1.25
CA TYR A 66 -6.36 -8.32 -2.39
C TYR A 66 -4.96 -7.69 -2.41
N VAL A 67 -4.84 -6.38 -2.16
CA VAL A 67 -3.53 -5.72 -2.04
C VAL A 67 -2.71 -6.33 -0.90
N ASN A 68 -3.34 -6.64 0.24
CA ASN A 68 -2.66 -7.33 1.34
C ASN A 68 -2.24 -8.76 0.97
N TYR A 69 -3.05 -9.48 0.19
CA TYR A 69 -2.69 -10.81 -0.30
C TYR A 69 -1.44 -10.75 -1.20
N LEU A 70 -1.34 -9.76 -2.10
CA LEU A 70 -0.15 -9.55 -2.94
C LEU A 70 1.13 -9.34 -2.13
N MET A 71 1.02 -8.82 -0.91
CA MET A 71 2.14 -8.65 0.02
C MET A 71 2.53 -9.96 0.71
N ASN A 72 1.54 -10.74 1.17
CA ASN A 72 1.76 -12.01 1.85
C ASN A 72 2.29 -13.08 0.88
N GLY A 73 2.01 -12.90 -0.43
CA GLY A 73 2.54 -13.71 -1.52
C GLY A 73 3.78 -13.11 -2.17
N MET A 74 4.87 -12.90 -1.41
CA MET A 74 6.25 -12.72 -1.96
C MET A 74 6.70 -13.88 -2.91
N SER A 75 5.80 -14.81 -3.23
CA SER A 75 5.96 -16.04 -4.02
C SER A 75 5.95 -15.84 -5.54
N THR A 76 6.05 -14.63 -6.08
CA THR A 76 6.20 -14.48 -7.54
C THR A 76 7.65 -14.44 -7.99
N GLY A 77 8.64 -14.35 -7.08
CA GLY A 77 10.05 -14.18 -7.47
C GLY A 77 10.29 -12.93 -8.35
N SER A 78 9.33 -11.99 -8.36
CA SER A 78 9.21 -10.90 -9.34
C SER A 78 9.26 -9.52 -8.69
N VAL A 79 9.81 -9.42 -7.46
CA VAL A 79 9.96 -8.11 -6.81
C VAL A 79 10.96 -7.30 -7.62
N SER A 80 10.48 -6.25 -8.27
CA SER A 80 11.26 -5.30 -9.07
C SER A 80 11.06 -3.89 -8.55
N LYS A 81 11.89 -2.94 -8.99
CA LYS A 81 11.66 -1.52 -8.73
C LYS A 81 10.27 -1.10 -9.21
N GLU A 82 9.90 -1.50 -10.42
CA GLU A 82 8.58 -1.24 -11.00
C GLU A 82 7.43 -1.76 -10.12
N TYR A 83 7.56 -2.99 -9.61
CA TYR A 83 6.56 -3.61 -8.75
C TYR A 83 6.40 -2.84 -7.43
N LEU A 84 7.51 -2.49 -6.75
CA LEU A 84 7.48 -1.75 -5.48
C LEU A 84 6.78 -0.39 -5.62
N LEU A 85 7.12 0.35 -6.67
CA LEU A 85 6.53 1.66 -6.95
C LEU A 85 5.05 1.54 -7.34
N PHE A 86 4.70 0.55 -8.16
CA PHE A 86 3.32 0.30 -8.54
C PHE A 86 2.48 -0.11 -7.33
N TYR A 87 2.98 -1.01 -6.49
CA TYR A 87 2.32 -1.45 -5.26
C TYR A 87 2.09 -0.28 -4.29
N ALA A 88 3.07 0.61 -4.11
CA ALA A 88 2.92 1.80 -3.28
C ALA A 88 1.80 2.73 -3.77
N LYS A 89 1.76 2.97 -5.08
CA LYS A 89 0.70 3.76 -5.72
C LYS A 89 -0.68 3.13 -5.47
N VAL A 90 -0.82 1.83 -5.71
CA VAL A 90 -2.10 1.13 -5.56
C VAL A 90 -2.54 1.07 -4.10
N SER A 91 -1.62 0.76 -3.18
CA SER A 91 -1.88 0.74 -1.74
C SER A 91 -2.43 2.06 -1.23
N ARG A 92 -1.82 3.18 -1.64
CA ARG A 92 -2.27 4.53 -1.28
C ARG A 92 -3.67 4.82 -1.86
N ALA A 93 -3.90 4.51 -3.13
CA ALA A 93 -5.19 4.73 -3.77
C ALA A 93 -6.32 3.94 -3.09
N VAL A 94 -6.08 2.66 -2.78
CA VAL A 94 -7.05 1.81 -2.08
C VAL A 94 -7.33 2.33 -0.67
N LYS A 95 -6.31 2.77 0.07
CA LYS A 95 -6.48 3.37 1.41
C LYS A 95 -7.34 4.63 1.37
N ILE A 96 -7.13 5.51 0.40
CA ILE A 96 -7.95 6.72 0.22
C ILE A 96 -9.39 6.33 -0.09
N ARG A 97 -9.61 5.42 -1.04
CA ARG A 97 -10.95 4.95 -1.41
C ARG A 97 -11.70 4.32 -0.24
N ASP A 98 -11.04 3.45 0.54
CA ASP A 98 -11.62 2.85 1.74
C ASP A 98 -11.98 3.90 2.80
N THR A 99 -11.14 4.94 2.95
CA THR A 99 -11.41 6.04 3.88
C THR A 99 -12.62 6.86 3.43
N VAL A 100 -12.69 7.22 2.14
CA VAL A 100 -13.84 7.94 1.56
C VAL A 100 -15.12 7.13 1.72
N LEU A 101 -15.08 5.83 1.45
CA LEU A 101 -16.25 4.95 1.60
C LEU A 101 -16.72 4.91 3.06
N LYS A 102 -15.80 4.80 4.02
CA LYS A 102 -16.14 4.84 5.46
C LYS A 102 -16.79 6.17 5.86
N VAL A 103 -16.22 7.29 5.41
CA VAL A 103 -16.80 8.63 5.68
C VAL A 103 -18.19 8.73 5.08
N ALA A 104 -18.39 8.30 3.84
CA ALA A 104 -19.69 8.30 3.19
C ALA A 104 -20.73 7.48 3.97
N VAL A 105 -20.37 6.29 4.44
CA VAL A 105 -21.26 5.44 5.26
C VAL A 105 -21.64 6.11 6.58
N VAL A 106 -20.68 6.76 7.26
CA VAL A 106 -20.97 7.52 8.49
C VAL A 106 -21.91 8.69 8.21
N CYS A 107 -21.67 9.46 7.15
CA CYS A 107 -22.54 10.57 6.76
C CYS A 107 -23.97 10.11 6.45
N ILE A 108 -24.13 9.02 5.68
CA ILE A 108 -25.45 8.45 5.38
C ILE A 108 -26.15 7.99 6.67
N SER A 109 -25.41 7.35 7.59
CA SER A 109 -25.96 6.88 8.86
C SER A 109 -26.46 8.04 9.73
N LEU A 110 -25.73 9.16 9.78
CA LEU A 110 -26.14 10.37 10.50
C LEU A 110 -27.39 11.03 9.90
N ILE A 111 -27.50 11.05 8.57
CA ILE A 111 -28.70 11.58 7.88
C ILE A 111 -29.93 10.73 8.25
N ILE A 112 -29.81 9.40 8.18
CA ILE A 112 -30.91 8.48 8.54
C ILE A 112 -31.30 8.69 10.01
N LEU A 113 -30.33 8.76 10.93
CA LEU A 113 -30.59 8.96 12.35
C LEU A 113 -31.33 10.30 12.60
N GLY A 114 -30.92 11.37 11.93
CA GLY A 114 -31.57 12.68 12.02
C GLY A 114 -33.01 12.67 11.51
N ILE A 115 -33.29 11.93 10.43
CA ILE A 115 -34.65 11.74 9.92
C ILE A 115 -35.51 10.97 10.94
N VAL A 116 -34.99 9.88 11.51
CA VAL A 116 -35.69 9.07 12.51
C VAL A 116 -36.00 9.89 13.77
N ILE A 117 -35.03 10.64 14.30
CA ILE A 117 -35.22 11.50 15.48
C ILE A 117 -36.28 12.58 15.19
N LYS A 118 -36.21 13.25 14.04
CA LYS A 118 -37.20 14.26 13.64
C LYS A 118 -38.62 13.68 13.55
N SER A 119 -38.76 12.43 13.08
CA SER A 119 -40.05 11.76 13.02
C SER A 119 -40.60 11.37 14.40
N LEU A 120 -39.74 11.06 15.37
CA LEU A 120 -40.15 10.70 16.74
C LEU A 120 -40.58 11.91 17.58
N ILE A 121 -40.07 13.10 17.27
CA ILE A 121 -40.40 14.34 18.01
C ILE A 121 -41.72 14.96 17.50
N ASN A 122 -42.05 14.78 16.22
CA ASN A 122 -43.20 15.39 15.56
C ASN A 122 -44.41 14.46 15.39
N GLY A 123 -44.36 13.23 15.91
CA GLY A 123 -45.46 12.26 15.93
C GLY A 123 -45.93 12.01 17.35
#